data_AF-A0A9R1S8C3-F1
#
_entry.id   AF-A0A9R1S8C3-F1
#
_cell.length_a   1.000
_cell.length_b   1.000
_cell.length_c   1.000
_cell.angle_alpha   90.00
_cell.angle_beta   90.00
_cell.angle_gamma   90.00
#
_symmetry.space_group_name_H-M   'P 1'
#
loop_
_entity.id
_entity.type
_entity.pdbx_description
1 polymer ?
#
loop_
_entity_poly.entity_id
_entity_poly.type
_entity_poly.pdbx_seq_one_letter_code
_entity_poly.pdbx_strand_id
1 'polypeptide(L)'
;MAAKNPSYFQTTTLQQEIQPKELHFHLYMFQHWRDRQQNQQVITDLKHPNNFGLSAVNDWAIRDGPNPQAKIVARARGLHFGTAIDETVYFHSFVIIFTDERFKGSSLHVLGTAKAGSPDGEWAITSGTGEFAFAQGVVDHKIFGRDHASNFRELHIRVLCLAFPKPVLVTKIGPWGGHGGKEFDIPELVPQHLESVTIRSGVVIDSIAFSYVNQAGKKQTLGPWGGDGELSDTITFAPLEIVKEVSGTTGTFGGDTVVTSLTLVTNVRTYGPFGKPSGNDFSVPLTDTSVVASSSVLEDLLTRSGFMRVLLFKIISMYVVQE
;
A
#
# COMPACT_ATOMS: atom_id res chain seq x y z
N MET A 1 26.40 30.41 -19.94
CA MET A 1 25.98 29.00 -20.06
C MET A 1 25.78 28.46 -18.65
N ALA A 2 24.61 27.92 -18.31
CA ALA A 2 24.40 27.30 -16.99
C ALA A 2 25.38 26.14 -16.81
N ALA A 3 26.01 26.04 -15.64
CA ALA A 3 26.92 24.96 -15.33
C ALA A 3 26.19 23.61 -15.40
N LYS A 4 26.85 22.59 -15.96
CA LYS A 4 26.29 21.25 -16.05
C LYS A 4 26.23 20.62 -14.65
N ASN A 5 25.12 19.97 -14.32
CA ASN A 5 24.96 19.31 -13.02
C ASN A 5 26.03 18.21 -12.83
N PRO A 6 26.63 18.09 -11.63
CA PRO A 6 27.61 17.04 -11.34
C PRO A 6 26.94 15.65 -11.22
N SER A 7 27.71 14.58 -11.41
CA SER A 7 27.19 13.20 -11.46
C SER A 7 26.54 12.70 -10.15
N TYR A 8 26.82 13.36 -9.03
CA TYR A 8 26.20 13.06 -7.73
C TYR A 8 24.89 13.81 -7.49
N PHE A 9 24.46 14.66 -8.44
CA PHE A 9 23.29 15.52 -8.29
C PHE A 9 22.29 15.29 -9.43
N GLN A 10 21.09 14.85 -9.05
CA GLN A 10 19.95 14.75 -9.94
C GLN A 10 18.73 15.38 -9.26
N THR A 11 17.87 15.99 -10.06
CA THR A 11 16.57 16.50 -9.62
C THR A 11 15.49 15.76 -10.38
N THR A 12 14.50 15.25 -9.65
CA THR A 12 13.30 14.65 -10.23
C THR A 12 12.10 15.46 -9.76
N THR A 13 11.20 15.78 -10.68
CA THR A 13 9.89 16.33 -10.31
C THR A 13 9.09 15.22 -9.65
N LEU A 14 8.47 15.53 -8.52
CA LEU A 14 7.56 14.61 -7.85
C LEU A 14 6.34 14.35 -8.76
N GLN A 15 6.25 13.13 -9.30
CA GLN A 15 5.15 12.72 -10.18
C GLN A 15 3.96 12.13 -9.41
N GLN A 16 4.18 11.71 -8.17
CA GLN A 16 3.17 11.04 -7.35
C GLN A 16 2.61 11.95 -6.27
N GLU A 17 1.31 11.81 -6.01
CA GLU A 17 0.67 12.48 -4.88
C GLU A 17 1.16 11.90 -3.55
N ILE A 18 1.70 12.76 -2.69
CA ILE A 18 2.12 12.41 -1.34
C ILE A 18 0.91 12.50 -0.42
N GLN A 19 0.66 11.44 0.35
CA GLN A 19 -0.44 11.42 1.30
C GLN A 19 0.07 11.53 2.74
N PRO A 20 -0.42 12.49 3.54
CA PRO A 20 -0.12 12.52 4.96
C PRO A 20 -0.76 11.31 5.67
N LYS A 21 -0.01 10.70 6.60
CA LYS A 21 -0.45 9.56 7.38
C LYS A 21 -0.24 9.84 8.85
N GLU A 22 -1.35 9.87 9.60
CA GLU A 22 -1.32 9.95 11.06
C GLU A 22 -1.31 8.54 11.66
N LEU A 23 -0.44 8.33 12.64
CA LEU A 23 -0.26 7.06 13.34
C LEU A 23 -0.35 7.29 14.85
N HIS A 24 -1.09 6.42 15.52
CA HIS A 24 -1.24 6.41 16.96
C HIS A 24 -0.69 5.12 17.54
N PHE A 25 0.14 5.22 18.57
CA PHE A 25 0.64 4.08 19.32
C PHE A 25 0.32 4.24 20.80
N HIS A 26 -0.07 3.14 21.42
CA HIS A 26 -0.22 3.00 22.86
C HIS A 26 0.74 1.91 23.34
N LEU A 27 1.81 2.32 24.04
CA LEU A 27 2.97 1.46 24.34
C LEU A 27 3.46 1.69 25.76
N TYR A 28 4.35 0.81 26.23
CA TYR A 28 4.85 0.84 27.61
C TYR A 28 6.38 0.70 27.63
N MET A 29 7.06 1.68 28.20
CA MET A 29 8.52 1.74 28.30
C MET A 29 9.02 1.36 29.70
N PHE A 30 10.05 0.51 29.73
CA PHE A 30 10.62 -0.07 30.94
C PHE A 30 12.06 0.42 31.13
N GLN A 31 12.26 1.31 32.10
CA GLN A 31 13.55 1.89 32.46
C GLN A 31 14.05 1.20 33.73
N HIS A 32 15.22 0.56 33.67
CA HIS A 32 15.84 -0.14 34.78
C HIS A 32 17.26 0.40 34.97
N TRP A 33 17.50 1.18 36.02
CA TRP A 33 18.80 1.84 36.25
C TRP A 33 19.71 1.10 37.22
N ARG A 34 19.20 0.08 37.91
CA ARG A 34 19.96 -0.78 38.84
C ARG A 34 19.53 -2.24 38.67
N ASP A 35 20.21 -3.11 39.41
CA ASP A 35 19.95 -4.54 39.53
C ASP A 35 20.21 -5.35 38.25
N ARG A 36 19.90 -6.66 38.29
CA ARG A 36 20.17 -7.60 37.20
C ARG A 36 19.47 -7.28 35.88
N GLN A 37 18.41 -6.46 35.92
CA GLN A 37 17.64 -6.05 34.74
C GLN A 37 18.06 -4.69 34.19
N GLN A 38 19.16 -4.12 34.70
CA GLN A 38 19.69 -2.81 34.29
C GLN A 38 19.81 -2.71 32.77
N ASN A 39 19.20 -1.68 32.20
CA ASN A 39 19.18 -1.40 30.77
C ASN A 39 19.57 0.05 30.45
N GLN A 40 20.27 0.70 31.38
CA GLN A 40 20.95 1.97 31.20
C GLN A 40 22.21 2.02 32.05
N GLN A 41 23.20 2.81 31.64
CA GLN A 41 24.47 2.94 32.33
C GLN A 41 24.89 4.41 32.43
N VAL A 42 25.27 4.84 33.64
CA VAL A 42 25.85 6.17 33.84
C VAL A 42 27.26 6.20 33.25
N ILE A 43 27.52 7.22 32.44
CA ILE A 43 28.81 7.49 31.80
C ILE A 43 29.61 8.46 32.67
N THR A 44 28.98 9.59 33.04
CA THR A 44 29.58 10.62 33.88
C THR A 44 28.63 11.00 35.00
N ASP A 45 29.17 11.10 36.21
CA ASP A 45 28.44 11.61 37.38
C ASP A 45 29.34 12.58 38.13
N LEU A 46 29.07 13.88 37.97
CA LEU A 46 29.83 14.95 38.62
C LEU A 46 29.42 15.16 40.09
N LYS A 47 28.41 14.44 40.59
CA LYS A 47 27.89 14.55 41.96
C LYS A 47 27.41 15.96 42.33
N HIS A 48 27.06 16.79 41.35
CA HIS A 48 26.44 18.08 41.59
C HIS A 48 25.01 17.91 42.11
N PRO A 49 24.48 18.90 42.86
CA PRO A 49 23.07 18.96 43.20
C PRO A 49 22.18 18.78 41.97
N ASN A 50 21.00 18.19 42.15
CA ASN A 50 20.01 17.96 41.09
C ASN A 50 20.48 17.10 39.90
N ASN A 51 21.60 16.38 40.05
CA ASN A 51 22.24 15.58 39.00
C ASN A 51 22.72 16.40 37.81
N PHE A 52 23.01 17.69 38.00
CA PHE A 52 23.53 18.55 36.94
C PHE A 52 24.82 17.96 36.34
N GLY A 53 24.84 17.77 35.02
CA GLY A 53 25.96 17.19 34.29
C GLY A 53 26.05 15.65 34.36
N LEU A 54 25.13 14.97 35.06
CA LEU A 54 25.02 13.51 34.97
C LEU A 54 24.67 13.13 33.54
N SER A 55 25.39 12.17 32.96
CA SER A 55 25.12 11.63 31.63
C SER A 55 25.01 10.11 31.67
N ALA A 56 24.06 9.56 30.91
CA ALA A 56 23.83 8.13 30.86
C ALA A 56 23.41 7.70 29.45
N VAL A 57 23.78 6.46 29.10
CA VAL A 57 23.28 5.76 27.92
C VAL A 57 22.14 4.84 28.32
N ASN A 58 21.13 4.72 27.46
CA ASN A 58 19.98 3.86 27.67
C ASN A 58 19.71 2.93 26.49
N ASP A 59 19.17 1.76 26.82
CA ASP A 59 18.54 0.81 25.90
C ASP A 59 17.23 0.29 26.53
N TRP A 60 16.21 1.16 26.61
CA TRP A 60 14.96 0.86 27.29
C TRP A 60 14.04 0.00 26.42
N ALA A 61 13.47 -1.06 27.02
CA ALA A 61 12.52 -1.92 26.32
C ALA A 61 11.16 -1.24 26.21
N ILE A 62 10.52 -1.32 25.04
CA ILE A 62 9.16 -0.83 24.79
C ILE A 62 8.28 -2.02 24.42
N ARG A 63 7.15 -2.15 25.12
CA ARG A 63 6.24 -3.29 25.04
C ARG A 63 4.84 -2.87 24.60
N ASP A 64 4.10 -3.85 24.09
CA ASP A 64 2.69 -3.71 23.69
C ASP A 64 1.70 -3.83 24.86
N GLY A 65 2.18 -4.05 26.08
CA GLY A 65 1.36 -4.10 27.28
C GLY A 65 2.12 -3.69 28.54
N PRO A 66 1.41 -3.37 29.64
CA PRO A 66 2.00 -2.92 30.89
C PRO A 66 2.67 -4.05 31.68
N ASN A 67 2.46 -5.30 31.29
CA ASN A 67 3.04 -6.47 31.93
C ASN A 67 4.55 -6.61 31.56
N PRO A 68 5.46 -6.85 32.51
CA PRO A 68 6.87 -7.16 32.21
C PRO A 68 7.11 -8.34 31.24
N GLN A 69 6.16 -9.26 31.09
CA GLN A 69 6.22 -10.36 30.11
C GLN A 69 5.62 -10.02 28.74
N ALA A 70 5.01 -8.83 28.58
CA ALA A 70 4.45 -8.39 27.30
C ALA A 70 5.50 -8.32 26.19
N LYS A 71 5.08 -8.41 24.93
CA LYS A 71 5.99 -8.53 23.79
C LYS A 71 6.79 -7.24 23.64
N ILE A 72 8.10 -7.36 23.45
CA ILE A 72 8.93 -6.20 23.08
C ILE A 72 8.67 -5.89 21.60
N VAL A 73 8.15 -4.70 21.34
CA VAL A 73 7.82 -4.23 19.98
C VAL A 73 8.77 -3.13 19.50
N ALA A 74 9.48 -2.48 20.42
CA ALA A 74 10.50 -1.49 20.09
C ALA A 74 11.54 -1.35 21.23
N ARG A 75 12.62 -0.60 20.97
CA ARG A 75 13.61 -0.20 21.98
C ARG A 75 13.95 1.28 21.86
N ALA A 76 14.02 1.99 22.98
CA ALA A 76 14.48 3.37 23.05
C ALA A 76 15.97 3.43 23.41
N ARG A 77 16.80 3.74 22.41
CA ARG A 77 18.26 3.75 22.50
C ARG A 77 18.82 5.15 22.33
N GLY A 78 19.61 5.60 23.28
CA GLY A 78 20.18 6.94 23.23
C GLY A 78 20.80 7.39 24.55
N LEU A 79 20.69 8.68 24.82
CA LEU A 79 21.32 9.36 25.94
C LEU A 79 20.28 10.16 26.73
N HIS A 80 20.56 10.33 28.02
CA HIS A 80 19.90 11.34 28.83
C HIS A 80 20.88 12.05 29.76
N PHE A 81 20.59 13.32 30.05
CA PHE A 81 21.47 14.23 30.78
C PHE A 81 20.73 15.00 31.85
N GLY A 82 21.30 15.16 33.04
CA GLY A 82 20.80 16.14 34.00
C GLY A 82 21.20 17.55 33.59
N THR A 83 20.22 18.40 33.26
CA THR A 83 20.48 19.68 32.57
C THR A 83 20.11 20.92 33.37
N ALA A 84 19.43 20.78 34.51
CA ALA A 84 19.01 21.90 35.36
C ALA A 84 19.83 21.97 36.65
N ILE A 85 20.11 23.21 37.09
CA ILE A 85 20.93 23.51 38.29
C ILE A 85 20.04 23.59 39.54
N ASP A 86 18.83 24.12 39.37
CA ASP A 86 17.86 24.44 40.41
C ASP A 86 16.83 23.33 40.66
N GLU A 87 16.61 22.47 39.67
CA GLU A 87 15.69 21.34 39.74
C GLU A 87 16.25 20.07 39.07
N THR A 88 15.74 18.90 39.45
CA THR A 88 16.15 17.64 38.81
C THR A 88 15.37 17.44 37.51
N VAL A 89 15.96 17.85 36.38
CA VAL A 89 15.40 17.69 35.02
C VAL A 89 16.38 16.92 34.15
N TYR A 90 15.84 15.93 33.43
CA TYR A 90 16.58 15.16 32.45
C TYR A 90 16.22 15.59 31.04
N PHE A 91 17.20 15.98 30.24
CA PHE A 91 17.08 16.05 28.80
C PHE A 91 17.27 14.66 28.20
N HIS A 92 16.41 14.27 27.28
CA HIS A 92 16.40 12.99 26.61
C HIS A 92 16.67 13.18 25.12
N SER A 93 17.57 12.36 24.58
CA SER A 93 17.83 12.24 23.16
C SER A 93 18.00 10.77 22.79
N PHE A 94 16.99 10.19 22.16
CA PHE A 94 17.00 8.77 21.84
C PHE A 94 16.21 8.45 20.58
N VAL A 95 16.45 7.26 20.06
CA VAL A 95 15.77 6.68 18.92
C VAL A 95 14.90 5.53 19.40
N ILE A 96 13.61 5.57 19.08
CA ILE A 96 12.71 4.42 19.20
C ILE A 96 12.89 3.57 17.94
N ILE A 97 13.46 2.39 18.07
CA ILE A 97 13.67 1.44 16.96
C ILE A 97 12.64 0.33 17.08
N PHE A 98 11.77 0.19 16.09
CA PHE A 98 10.74 -0.85 16.07
C PHE A 98 11.31 -2.20 15.63
N THR A 99 10.91 -3.25 16.34
CA THR A 99 11.36 -4.64 16.11
C THR A 99 10.23 -5.57 15.70
N ASP A 100 8.98 -5.10 15.81
CA ASP A 100 7.79 -5.82 15.35
C ASP A 100 7.73 -5.89 13.81
N GLU A 101 7.14 -6.96 13.27
CA GLU A 101 7.14 -7.29 11.84
C GLU A 101 6.70 -6.14 10.94
N ARG A 102 5.64 -5.40 11.33
CA ARG A 102 5.10 -4.31 10.50
C ARG A 102 6.05 -3.12 10.35
N PHE A 103 6.85 -2.83 11.38
CA PHE A 103 7.68 -1.61 11.44
C PHE A 103 9.16 -1.93 11.62
N LYS A 104 9.55 -3.18 11.37
CA LYS A 104 10.88 -3.68 11.70
C LYS A 104 11.96 -2.85 11.03
N GLY A 105 12.85 -2.27 11.84
CA GLY A 105 13.95 -1.43 11.38
C GLY A 105 13.57 0.04 11.12
N SER A 106 12.29 0.40 11.18
CA SER A 106 11.84 1.81 11.15
C SER A 106 12.04 2.45 12.51
N SER A 107 12.25 3.77 12.53
CA SER A 107 12.56 4.49 13.77
C SER A 107 11.90 5.85 13.90
N LEU A 108 11.71 6.28 15.15
CA LEU A 108 11.32 7.65 15.53
C LEU A 108 12.44 8.28 16.35
N HIS A 109 12.82 9.52 16.03
CA HIS A 109 13.85 10.27 16.74
C HIS A 109 13.17 11.23 17.73
N VAL A 110 13.51 11.08 19.00
CA VAL A 110 12.81 11.72 20.11
C VAL A 110 13.76 12.64 20.88
N LEU A 111 13.30 13.87 21.12
CA LEU A 111 13.97 14.87 21.94
C LEU A 111 12.97 15.47 22.94
N GLY A 112 13.40 15.68 24.18
CA GLY A 112 12.56 16.39 25.14
C GLY A 112 13.12 16.36 26.55
N THR A 113 12.36 16.92 27.50
CA THR A 113 12.75 16.97 28.90
C THR A 113 11.77 16.21 29.78
N ALA A 114 12.26 15.65 30.88
CA ALA A 114 11.43 15.04 31.91
C ALA A 114 11.89 15.51 33.29
N LYS A 115 11.00 16.17 34.02
CA LYS A 115 11.25 16.62 35.39
C LYS A 115 11.03 15.48 36.36
N ALA A 116 11.98 15.24 37.26
CA ALA A 116 11.81 14.27 38.33
C ALA A 116 10.69 14.73 39.28
N GLY A 117 9.81 13.81 39.65
CA GLY A 117 8.62 14.11 40.46
C GLY A 117 7.37 14.45 39.64
N SER A 118 7.52 14.79 38.36
CA SER A 118 6.38 14.92 37.44
C SER A 118 6.07 13.55 36.82
N PRO A 119 4.88 12.96 37.06
CA PRO A 119 4.52 11.67 36.47
C PRO A 119 4.30 11.81 34.96
N ASP A 120 3.79 12.96 34.52
CA ASP A 120 3.38 13.23 33.15
C ASP A 120 4.39 14.16 32.46
N GLY A 121 4.51 14.05 31.14
CA GLY A 121 5.34 14.92 30.32
C GLY A 121 5.20 14.61 28.83
N GLU A 122 5.81 15.44 28.00
CA GLU A 122 5.75 15.35 26.55
C GLU A 122 7.16 15.39 25.97
N TRP A 123 7.44 14.53 24.98
CA TRP A 123 8.63 14.61 24.14
C TRP A 123 8.25 14.83 22.68
N ALA A 124 9.09 15.59 21.98
CA ALA A 124 8.90 15.86 20.56
C ALA A 124 9.49 14.72 19.72
N ILE A 125 8.78 14.36 18.66
CA ILE A 125 9.27 13.51 17.57
C ILE A 125 9.73 14.46 16.47
N THR A 126 11.04 14.48 16.21
CA THR A 126 11.65 15.46 15.31
C THR A 126 11.93 14.91 13.92
N SER A 127 11.99 13.59 13.78
CA SER A 127 12.20 12.88 12.51
C SER A 127 11.93 11.38 12.67
N GLY A 128 12.02 10.64 11.57
CA GLY A 128 11.95 9.18 11.56
C GLY A 128 12.57 8.57 10.30
N THR A 129 12.64 7.24 10.27
CA THR A 129 13.19 6.46 9.16
C THR A 129 12.25 5.32 8.76
N GLY A 130 12.45 4.75 7.58
CA GLY A 130 11.62 3.65 7.06
C GLY A 130 10.17 4.09 6.87
N GLU A 131 9.24 3.35 7.47
CA GLU A 131 7.79 3.64 7.46
C GLU A 131 7.42 4.99 8.12
N PHE A 132 8.37 5.61 8.83
CA PHE A 132 8.21 6.91 9.49
C PHE A 132 9.06 8.00 8.84
N ALA A 133 9.44 7.85 7.56
CA ALA A 133 10.13 8.92 6.85
C ALA A 133 9.33 10.23 6.92
N PHE A 134 10.03 11.35 7.13
CA PHE A 134 9.44 12.68 7.32
C PHE A 134 8.51 12.81 8.56
N ALA A 135 8.67 11.93 9.55
CA ALA A 135 7.85 11.97 10.75
C ALA A 135 8.05 13.25 11.59
N GLN A 136 6.94 13.81 12.07
CA GLN A 136 6.87 14.81 13.13
C GLN A 136 5.73 14.46 14.08
N GLY A 137 5.84 14.83 15.36
CA GLY A 137 4.78 14.52 16.32
C GLY A 137 5.20 14.62 17.77
N VAL A 138 4.46 13.92 18.63
CA VAL A 138 4.63 13.99 20.08
C VAL A 138 4.53 12.60 20.73
N VAL A 139 5.24 12.45 21.84
CA VAL A 139 5.12 11.33 22.77
C VAL A 139 4.63 11.88 24.10
N ASP A 140 3.36 11.69 24.39
CA ASP A 140 2.84 11.88 25.74
C ASP A 140 3.29 10.69 26.58
N HIS A 141 3.92 10.95 27.72
CA HIS A 141 4.36 9.89 28.62
C HIS A 141 3.81 10.08 30.03
N LYS A 142 3.47 8.97 30.69
CA LYS A 142 3.01 8.95 32.07
C LYS A 142 3.64 7.83 32.86
N ILE A 143 4.13 8.11 34.06
CA ILE A 143 4.61 7.08 34.98
C ILE A 143 3.40 6.35 35.58
N PHE A 144 3.28 5.05 35.30
CA PHE A 144 2.23 4.20 35.88
C PHE A 144 2.74 3.25 36.96
N GLY A 145 4.07 3.08 37.05
CA GLY A 145 4.69 2.25 38.07
C GLY A 145 6.14 2.66 38.33
N ARG A 146 6.58 2.47 39.57
CA ARG A 146 7.95 2.72 40.02
C ARG A 146 8.31 1.71 41.11
N ASP A 147 9.56 1.26 41.09
CA ASP A 147 10.17 0.55 42.19
C ASP A 147 11.52 1.20 42.56
N HIS A 148 12.30 0.57 43.45
CA HIS A 148 13.58 1.11 43.92
C HIS A 148 14.67 1.26 42.82
N ALA A 149 14.50 0.61 41.67
CA ALA A 149 15.47 0.50 40.59
C ALA A 149 14.89 0.77 39.20
N SER A 150 13.57 0.99 39.08
CA SER A 150 12.87 1.04 37.81
C SER A 150 11.78 2.10 37.73
N ASN A 151 11.58 2.65 36.52
CA ASN A 151 10.43 3.48 36.15
C ASN A 151 9.73 2.83 34.97
N PHE A 152 8.41 2.74 35.06
CA PHE A 152 7.56 2.25 34.00
C PHE A 152 6.69 3.40 33.47
N ARG A 153 6.80 3.66 32.17
CA ARG A 153 6.08 4.75 31.50
C ARG A 153 5.10 4.20 30.48
N GLU A 154 3.88 4.67 30.53
CA GLU A 154 2.89 4.54 29.48
C GLU A 154 3.15 5.64 28.45
N LEU A 155 3.10 5.29 27.17
CA LEU A 155 3.40 6.17 26.04
C LEU A 155 2.18 6.23 25.12
N HIS A 156 1.74 7.45 24.82
CA HIS A 156 0.83 7.73 23.71
C HIS A 156 1.62 8.51 22.66
N ILE A 157 1.93 7.83 21.56
CA ILE A 157 2.74 8.40 20.48
C ILE A 157 1.79 8.80 19.35
N ARG A 158 1.86 10.06 18.93
CA ARG A 158 1.15 10.57 17.74
C ARG A 158 2.17 11.02 16.71
N VAL A 159 2.12 10.44 15.52
CA VAL A 159 3.09 10.71 14.45
C VAL A 159 2.35 11.08 13.18
N LEU A 160 2.70 12.23 12.61
CA LEU A 160 2.41 12.58 11.22
C LEU A 160 3.64 12.24 10.38
N CYS A 161 3.47 11.40 9.36
CA CYS A 161 4.53 11.06 8.40
C CYS A 161 3.99 11.10 6.97
N LEU A 162 4.87 11.01 5.97
CA LEU A 162 4.47 11.00 4.57
C LEU A 162 4.44 9.57 4.05
N ALA A 163 3.31 9.17 3.48
CA ALA A 163 3.20 7.94 2.72
C ALA A 163 3.48 8.23 1.25
N PHE A 164 4.43 7.49 0.69
CA PHE A 164 4.64 7.38 -0.75
C PHE A 164 3.96 6.09 -1.17
N PRO A 165 2.74 6.13 -1.74
CA PRO A 165 2.08 4.92 -2.17
C PRO A 165 3.03 4.18 -3.12
N LYS A 166 3.17 2.85 -3.00
CA LYS A 166 3.92 2.13 -4.03
C LYS A 166 3.19 2.36 -5.36
N PRO A 167 3.89 2.64 -6.47
CA PRO A 167 3.25 2.62 -7.78
C PRO A 167 2.61 1.26 -7.92
N VAL A 168 1.29 1.21 -8.10
CA VAL A 168 0.63 -0.05 -8.43
C VAL A 168 1.14 -0.44 -9.80
N LEU A 169 1.98 -1.46 -9.85
CA LEU A 169 2.50 -1.99 -11.10
C LEU A 169 1.34 -2.64 -11.82
N VAL A 170 0.87 -1.96 -12.86
CA VAL A 170 -0.05 -2.53 -13.84
C VAL A 170 0.78 -3.24 -14.88
N THR A 171 0.61 -4.55 -15.01
CA THR A 171 1.09 -5.29 -16.19
C THR A 171 -0.05 -5.43 -17.19
N LYS A 172 0.20 -5.06 -18.46
CA LYS A 172 -0.73 -5.21 -19.59
C LYS A 172 -0.36 -6.47 -20.37
N ILE A 173 -1.24 -7.47 -20.40
CA ILE A 173 -1.03 -8.73 -21.14
C ILE A 173 -2.03 -8.79 -22.30
N GLY A 174 -1.55 -9.12 -23.49
CA GLY A 174 -2.31 -9.11 -24.74
C GLY A 174 -1.79 -8.02 -25.70
N PRO A 175 -2.57 -7.64 -26.73
CA PRO A 175 -3.95 -8.08 -27.05
C PRO A 175 -4.04 -9.44 -27.77
N TRP A 176 -5.23 -10.03 -27.82
CA TRP A 176 -5.57 -11.15 -28.71
C TRP A 176 -6.69 -10.78 -29.69
N GLY A 177 -6.60 -11.30 -30.92
CA GLY A 177 -7.55 -11.04 -32.00
C GLY A 177 -6.88 -10.42 -33.24
N GLY A 178 -7.65 -9.68 -34.03
CA GLY A 178 -7.22 -9.05 -35.28
C GLY A 178 -6.58 -7.68 -35.11
N HIS A 179 -6.14 -7.09 -36.23
CA HIS A 179 -5.44 -5.79 -36.28
C HIS A 179 -6.34 -4.57 -36.52
N GLY A 180 -7.67 -4.74 -36.61
CA GLY A 180 -8.58 -3.62 -36.83
C GLY A 180 -9.24 -3.09 -35.56
N GLY A 181 -10.11 -2.10 -35.72
CA GLY A 181 -10.68 -1.32 -34.61
C GLY A 181 -9.77 -0.16 -34.15
N LYS A 182 -10.31 0.76 -33.35
CA LYS A 182 -9.60 1.85 -32.67
C LYS A 182 -9.29 1.51 -31.20
N GLU A 183 -8.05 1.71 -30.80
CA GLU A 183 -7.60 1.46 -29.43
C GLU A 183 -8.28 2.38 -28.41
N PHE A 184 -8.66 1.81 -27.26
CA PHE A 184 -9.10 2.54 -26.07
C PHE A 184 -8.38 1.92 -24.88
N ASP A 185 -7.84 2.77 -24.02
CA ASP A 185 -7.20 2.37 -22.78
C ASP A 185 -7.95 2.96 -21.60
N ILE A 186 -7.95 2.26 -20.46
CA ILE A 186 -8.58 2.79 -19.26
C ILE A 186 -7.73 3.96 -18.79
N PRO A 187 -8.28 5.19 -18.71
CA PRO A 187 -7.52 6.34 -18.23
C PRO A 187 -7.22 6.15 -16.73
N GLU A 188 -5.96 5.84 -16.42
CA GLU A 188 -5.26 6.02 -15.12
C GLU A 188 -6.10 5.92 -13.82
N LEU A 189 -7.01 4.95 -13.74
CA LEU A 189 -7.69 4.61 -12.50
C LEU A 189 -7.34 3.16 -12.19
N VAL A 190 -6.46 2.96 -11.22
CA VAL A 190 -6.12 1.63 -10.73
C VAL A 190 -7.42 1.00 -10.20
N PRO A 191 -7.90 -0.08 -10.82
CA PRO A 191 -9.07 -0.76 -10.32
C PRO A 191 -8.71 -1.57 -9.08
N GLN A 192 -9.59 -1.55 -8.07
CA GLN A 192 -9.41 -2.29 -6.83
C GLN A 192 -10.06 -3.68 -6.92
N HIS A 193 -11.28 -3.75 -7.46
CA HIS A 193 -12.06 -4.99 -7.53
C HIS A 193 -12.99 -5.00 -8.75
N LEU A 194 -13.00 -6.11 -9.50
CA LEU A 194 -13.91 -6.33 -10.63
C LEU A 194 -15.27 -6.80 -10.11
N GLU A 195 -16.34 -6.04 -10.34
CA GLU A 195 -17.68 -6.41 -9.87
C GLU A 195 -18.46 -7.25 -10.88
N SER A 196 -18.37 -6.90 -12.16
CA SER A 196 -19.11 -7.62 -13.18
C SER A 196 -18.45 -7.59 -14.55
N VAL A 197 -18.71 -8.62 -15.34
CA VAL A 197 -18.37 -8.69 -16.77
C VAL A 197 -19.63 -9.07 -17.52
N THR A 198 -20.02 -8.27 -18.51
CA THR A 198 -21.10 -8.58 -19.43
C THR A 198 -20.50 -8.95 -20.78
N ILE A 199 -20.82 -10.13 -21.30
CA ILE A 199 -20.35 -10.61 -22.59
C ILE A 199 -21.58 -10.80 -23.47
N ARG A 200 -21.56 -10.19 -24.66
CA ARG A 200 -22.49 -10.52 -25.73
C ARG A 200 -21.80 -11.42 -26.74
N SER A 201 -22.49 -12.49 -27.14
CA SER A 201 -21.93 -13.47 -28.06
C SER A 201 -22.98 -14.17 -28.91
N GLY A 202 -22.53 -14.74 -30.02
CA GLY A 202 -23.27 -15.62 -30.91
C GLY A 202 -22.35 -16.70 -31.47
N VAL A 203 -22.01 -16.60 -32.76
CA VAL A 203 -20.95 -17.44 -33.37
C VAL A 203 -19.56 -16.98 -32.92
N VAL A 204 -19.41 -15.71 -32.58
CA VAL A 204 -18.18 -15.10 -32.06
C VAL A 204 -18.50 -14.25 -30.83
N ILE A 205 -17.50 -13.66 -30.19
CA ILE A 205 -17.74 -12.63 -29.18
C ILE A 205 -18.10 -11.33 -29.89
N ASP A 206 -19.28 -10.78 -29.60
CA ASP A 206 -19.81 -9.58 -30.25
C ASP A 206 -19.50 -8.32 -29.45
N SER A 207 -19.59 -8.36 -28.13
CA SER A 207 -19.16 -7.25 -27.28
C SER A 207 -18.87 -7.68 -25.86
N ILE A 208 -18.14 -6.82 -25.14
CA ILE A 208 -17.85 -6.97 -23.72
C ILE A 208 -18.06 -5.64 -23.01
N ALA A 209 -18.54 -5.68 -21.77
CA ALA A 209 -18.58 -4.56 -20.83
C ALA A 209 -18.11 -5.06 -19.48
N PHE A 210 -17.66 -4.17 -18.61
CA PHE A 210 -17.38 -4.55 -17.22
C PHE A 210 -17.64 -3.40 -16.26
N SER A 211 -17.81 -3.76 -15.00
CA SER A 211 -17.82 -2.79 -13.91
C SER A 211 -16.83 -3.17 -12.82
N TYR A 212 -16.21 -2.16 -12.22
CA TYR A 212 -15.20 -2.32 -11.18
C TYR A 212 -15.31 -1.20 -10.14
N VAL A 213 -14.77 -1.44 -8.95
CA VAL A 213 -14.60 -0.42 -7.91
C VAL A 213 -13.20 0.16 -8.04
N ASN A 214 -13.08 1.49 -8.14
CA ASN A 214 -11.78 2.18 -8.13
C ASN A 214 -11.22 2.31 -6.71
N GLN A 215 -9.98 2.77 -6.56
CA GLN A 215 -9.37 2.98 -5.23
C GLN A 215 -10.14 3.94 -4.30
N ALA A 216 -11.01 4.79 -4.84
CA ALA A 216 -11.88 5.68 -4.06
C ALA A 216 -13.19 4.99 -3.60
N GLY A 217 -13.35 3.69 -3.83
CA GLY A 217 -14.56 2.94 -3.47
C GLY A 217 -15.75 3.22 -4.40
N LYS A 218 -15.54 3.89 -5.54
CA LYS A 218 -16.61 4.22 -6.48
C LYS A 218 -16.69 3.20 -7.61
N LYS A 219 -17.89 2.68 -7.86
CA LYS A 219 -18.20 1.84 -9.02
C LYS A 219 -18.04 2.63 -10.32
N GLN A 220 -17.30 2.05 -11.25
CA GLN A 220 -17.10 2.49 -12.63
C GLN A 220 -17.65 1.40 -13.54
N THR A 221 -18.37 1.78 -14.59
CA THR A 221 -18.83 0.86 -15.64
C THR A 221 -18.27 1.33 -16.96
N LEU A 222 -17.67 0.42 -17.73
CA LEU A 222 -17.07 0.69 -19.01
C LEU A 222 -17.59 -0.30 -20.07
N GLY A 223 -17.72 0.18 -21.31
CA GLY A 223 -18.37 -0.55 -22.42
C GLY A 223 -19.89 -0.33 -22.48
N PRO A 224 -20.63 -1.15 -23.26
CA PRO A 224 -20.11 -2.26 -24.07
C PRO A 224 -19.22 -1.77 -25.22
N TRP A 225 -18.18 -2.54 -25.51
CA TRP A 225 -17.34 -2.36 -26.69
C TRP A 225 -17.54 -3.53 -27.64
N GLY A 226 -17.87 -3.22 -28.89
CA GLY A 226 -18.27 -4.18 -29.90
C GLY A 226 -19.71 -3.93 -30.38
N GLY A 227 -20.30 -4.93 -31.01
CA GLY A 227 -21.60 -4.85 -31.66
C GLY A 227 -22.75 -5.40 -30.83
N ASP A 228 -23.94 -5.31 -31.39
CA ASP A 228 -25.13 -5.98 -30.87
C ASP A 228 -25.03 -7.49 -31.15
N GLY A 229 -24.76 -8.25 -30.09
CA GLY A 229 -24.79 -9.71 -30.12
C GLY A 229 -26.17 -10.28 -29.85
N GLU A 230 -26.35 -11.56 -30.19
CA GLU A 230 -27.61 -12.28 -30.04
C GLU A 230 -27.91 -12.65 -28.57
N LEU A 231 -26.90 -13.15 -27.87
CA LEU A 231 -26.98 -13.53 -26.46
C LEU A 231 -26.20 -12.53 -25.61
N SER A 232 -26.66 -12.29 -24.37
CA SER A 232 -26.01 -11.40 -23.42
C SER A 232 -25.99 -12.05 -22.04
N ASP A 233 -24.78 -12.32 -21.53
CA ASP A 233 -24.56 -12.90 -20.21
C ASP A 233 -23.84 -11.90 -19.33
N THR A 234 -24.40 -11.64 -18.14
CA THR A 234 -23.73 -10.80 -17.12
C THR A 234 -23.27 -11.67 -15.96
N ILE A 235 -21.96 -11.71 -15.77
CA ILE A 235 -21.29 -12.33 -14.64
C ILE A 235 -21.18 -11.27 -13.54
N THR A 236 -21.70 -11.57 -12.35
CA THR A 236 -21.46 -10.78 -11.15
C THR A 236 -20.56 -11.58 -10.22
N PHE A 237 -19.40 -11.02 -9.86
CA PHE A 237 -18.42 -11.66 -9.01
C PHE A 237 -18.78 -11.50 -7.54
N ALA A 238 -18.50 -12.52 -6.72
CA ALA A 238 -18.60 -12.40 -5.28
C ALA A 238 -17.46 -11.51 -4.71
N PRO A 239 -17.61 -10.94 -3.49
CA PRO A 239 -16.62 -10.01 -2.92
C PRO A 239 -15.17 -10.52 -2.82
N LEU A 240 -14.96 -11.84 -2.81
CA LEU A 240 -13.64 -12.49 -2.76
C LEU A 240 -13.36 -13.36 -3.99
N GLU A 241 -14.20 -13.23 -5.02
CA GLU A 241 -14.02 -13.93 -6.28
C GLU A 241 -13.03 -13.18 -7.16
N ILE A 242 -11.96 -13.86 -7.56
CA ILE A 242 -10.88 -13.31 -8.36
C ILE A 242 -10.67 -14.17 -9.61
N VAL A 243 -10.44 -13.51 -10.74
CA VAL A 243 -10.11 -14.18 -12.01
C VAL A 243 -8.68 -14.69 -11.93
N LYS A 244 -8.51 -16.00 -12.14
CA LYS A 244 -7.24 -16.73 -12.12
C LYS A 244 -6.75 -17.12 -13.51
N GLU A 245 -7.62 -17.15 -14.49
CA GLU A 245 -7.24 -17.39 -15.87
C GLU A 245 -8.26 -16.76 -16.81
N VAL A 246 -7.76 -16.24 -17.92
CA VAL A 246 -8.58 -15.92 -19.08
C VAL A 246 -8.06 -16.67 -20.29
N SER A 247 -8.96 -17.38 -20.95
CA SER A 247 -8.67 -18.19 -22.12
C SER A 247 -9.77 -18.10 -23.16
N GLY A 248 -9.49 -18.56 -24.37
CA GLY A 248 -10.44 -18.48 -25.47
C GLY A 248 -9.80 -18.85 -26.79
N THR A 249 -10.50 -18.52 -27.87
CA THR A 249 -10.03 -18.80 -29.23
C THR A 249 -10.11 -17.57 -30.11
N THR A 250 -9.18 -17.46 -31.04
CA THR A 250 -9.18 -16.45 -32.12
C THR A 250 -9.31 -17.14 -33.47
N GLY A 251 -10.11 -16.59 -34.38
CA GLY A 251 -10.37 -17.20 -35.68
C GLY A 251 -10.94 -16.21 -36.69
N THR A 252 -11.06 -16.64 -37.94
CA THR A 252 -11.56 -15.79 -39.02
C THR A 252 -13.08 -15.79 -39.06
N PHE A 253 -13.70 -14.62 -39.00
CA PHE A 253 -15.13 -14.42 -39.16
C PHE A 253 -15.38 -13.20 -40.05
N GLY A 254 -16.20 -13.35 -41.10
CA GLY A 254 -16.50 -12.24 -42.02
C GLY A 254 -15.31 -11.72 -42.84
N GLY A 255 -14.16 -12.41 -42.83
CA GLY A 255 -12.91 -11.97 -43.45
C GLY A 255 -11.88 -11.42 -42.46
N ASP A 256 -12.27 -11.20 -41.22
CA ASP A 256 -11.45 -10.60 -40.17
C ASP A 256 -11.06 -11.62 -39.09
N THR A 257 -9.88 -11.45 -38.48
CA THR A 257 -9.51 -12.23 -37.29
C THR A 257 -10.20 -11.62 -36.07
N VAL A 258 -10.95 -12.43 -35.34
CA VAL A 258 -11.76 -12.03 -34.18
C VAL A 258 -11.58 -13.01 -33.02
N VAL A 259 -12.02 -12.64 -31.82
CA VAL A 259 -12.16 -13.59 -30.71
C VAL A 259 -13.47 -14.34 -30.90
N THR A 260 -13.36 -15.65 -31.10
CA THR A 260 -14.48 -16.54 -31.39
C THR A 260 -15.04 -17.16 -30.11
N SER A 261 -14.22 -17.29 -29.06
CA SER A 261 -14.68 -17.67 -27.73
C SER A 261 -13.89 -17.04 -26.59
N LEU A 262 -14.53 -16.94 -25.43
CA LEU A 262 -13.92 -16.41 -24.20
C LEU A 262 -14.39 -17.21 -22.98
N THR A 263 -13.47 -17.53 -22.09
CA THR A 263 -13.68 -18.23 -20.82
C THR A 263 -12.96 -17.48 -19.71
N LEU A 264 -13.64 -17.30 -18.58
CA LEU A 264 -13.07 -16.71 -17.37
C LEU A 264 -13.06 -17.78 -16.26
N VAL A 265 -11.87 -18.11 -15.76
CA VAL A 265 -11.71 -19.03 -14.63
C VAL A 265 -11.43 -18.20 -13.39
N THR A 266 -12.20 -18.42 -12.32
CA THR A 266 -12.01 -17.76 -11.03
C THR A 266 -11.53 -18.74 -9.96
N ASN A 267 -11.22 -18.24 -8.76
CA ASN A 267 -11.03 -19.09 -7.58
C ASN A 267 -12.30 -19.82 -7.11
N VAL A 268 -13.48 -19.49 -7.65
CA VAL A 268 -14.77 -20.07 -7.27
C VAL A 268 -15.29 -21.02 -8.36
N ARG A 269 -15.31 -20.58 -9.62
CA ARG A 269 -15.89 -21.34 -10.74
C ARG A 269 -15.34 -20.89 -12.10
N THR A 270 -15.79 -21.56 -13.15
CA THR A 270 -15.54 -21.16 -14.54
C THR A 270 -16.81 -20.57 -15.16
N TYR A 271 -16.64 -19.49 -15.93
CA TYR A 271 -17.69 -18.85 -16.73
C TYR A 271 -17.34 -18.96 -18.22
N GLY A 272 -18.32 -19.38 -19.03
CA GLY A 272 -18.15 -19.65 -20.46
C GLY A 272 -17.96 -21.14 -20.79
N PRO A 273 -17.45 -21.48 -21.99
CA PRO A 273 -17.04 -20.55 -23.03
C PRO A 273 -18.25 -19.79 -23.59
N PHE A 274 -18.10 -18.48 -23.73
CA PHE A 274 -19.01 -17.63 -24.49
C PHE A 274 -18.59 -17.66 -25.97
N GLY A 275 -19.54 -17.52 -26.89
CA GLY A 275 -19.29 -17.72 -28.33
C GLY A 275 -19.09 -19.19 -28.72
N LYS A 276 -18.54 -19.44 -29.92
CA LYS A 276 -18.26 -20.80 -30.42
C LYS A 276 -16.75 -20.97 -30.63
N PRO A 277 -16.09 -21.80 -29.82
CA PRO A 277 -14.65 -22.05 -29.96
C PRO A 277 -14.27 -22.48 -31.38
N SER A 278 -13.40 -21.71 -32.03
CA SER A 278 -12.94 -21.96 -33.40
C SER A 278 -11.66 -21.18 -33.70
N GLY A 279 -10.64 -21.85 -34.24
CA GLY A 279 -9.36 -21.25 -34.61
C GLY A 279 -8.24 -21.57 -33.60
N ASN A 280 -7.41 -20.59 -33.27
CA ASN A 280 -6.24 -20.75 -32.39
C ASN A 280 -6.57 -20.39 -30.94
N ASP A 281 -6.12 -21.22 -30.02
CA ASP A 281 -6.32 -21.03 -28.59
C ASP A 281 -5.38 -19.95 -28.02
N PHE A 282 -5.84 -19.24 -27.00
CA PHE A 282 -5.02 -18.45 -26.09
C PHE A 282 -5.41 -18.77 -24.64
N SER A 283 -4.44 -18.72 -23.73
CA SER A 283 -4.66 -18.85 -22.30
C SER A 283 -3.65 -18.02 -21.53
N VAL A 284 -4.11 -17.37 -20.47
CA VAL A 284 -3.33 -16.47 -19.63
C VAL A 284 -3.57 -16.87 -18.18
N PRO A 285 -2.70 -17.70 -17.59
CA PRO A 285 -2.75 -17.98 -16.15
C PRO A 285 -2.31 -16.75 -15.37
N LEU A 286 -3.04 -16.44 -14.31
CA LEU A 286 -2.84 -15.26 -13.46
C LEU A 286 -2.57 -15.73 -12.03
N THR A 287 -1.45 -15.29 -11.44
CA THR A 287 -1.04 -15.65 -10.08
C THR A 287 -1.37 -14.50 -9.12
N ASP A 288 -2.26 -14.76 -8.14
CA ASP A 288 -2.54 -13.93 -6.96
C ASP A 288 -2.74 -12.42 -7.22
N THR A 289 -3.51 -12.06 -8.26
CA THR A 289 -3.68 -10.67 -8.70
C THR A 289 -5.14 -10.35 -9.01
N SER A 290 -5.57 -9.11 -8.79
CA SER A 290 -6.86 -8.64 -9.31
C SER A 290 -6.73 -8.29 -10.79
N VAL A 291 -7.72 -8.73 -11.58
CA VAL A 291 -7.78 -8.53 -13.03
C VAL A 291 -8.83 -7.49 -13.33
N VAL A 292 -8.45 -6.49 -14.12
CA VAL A 292 -9.42 -5.71 -14.87
C VAL A 292 -9.13 -5.87 -16.35
N ALA A 293 -10.07 -6.48 -17.07
CA ALA A 293 -10.05 -6.47 -18.51
C ALA A 293 -10.24 -5.02 -18.97
N SER A 294 -9.52 -4.56 -19.98
CA SER A 294 -9.94 -3.46 -20.84
C SER A 294 -10.25 -4.02 -22.22
N SER A 295 -11.28 -3.47 -22.87
CA SER A 295 -11.55 -3.72 -24.28
C SER A 295 -11.51 -2.40 -25.04
N SER A 296 -11.08 -2.47 -26.29
CA SER A 296 -11.07 -1.32 -27.19
C SER A 296 -12.29 -1.33 -28.11
N VAL A 297 -12.90 -0.14 -28.31
CA VAL A 297 -13.54 0.40 -29.56
C VAL A 297 -14.90 1.08 -29.34
N LEU A 298 -15.10 2.26 -29.97
CA LEU A 298 -16.40 2.89 -30.30
C LEU A 298 -16.57 3.00 -31.83
N GLU A 299 -17.80 2.81 -32.36
CA GLU A 299 -18.21 2.78 -33.79
C GLU A 299 -18.30 4.15 -34.50
N ASP A 300 -18.22 4.17 -35.86
CA ASP A 300 -19.35 4.53 -36.77
C ASP A 300 -18.98 4.39 -38.28
N LEU A 301 -19.89 3.85 -39.12
CA LEU A 301 -20.12 4.26 -40.54
C LEU A 301 -21.24 3.43 -41.22
N LEU A 302 -22.37 4.09 -41.49
CA LEU A 302 -23.39 3.71 -42.46
C LEU A 302 -22.80 3.60 -43.89
N THR A 303 -23.08 2.51 -44.63
CA THR A 303 -23.71 2.60 -45.98
C THR A 303 -24.13 1.24 -46.59
N ARG A 304 -25.40 1.21 -47.02
CA ARG A 304 -26.00 0.44 -48.14
C ARG A 304 -25.64 -1.05 -48.28
N SER A 305 -26.15 -1.90 -47.40
CA SER A 305 -26.69 -3.24 -47.75
C SER A 305 -27.07 -4.08 -46.51
N GLY A 306 -27.89 -3.56 -45.59
CA GLY A 306 -28.74 -4.38 -44.70
C GLY A 306 -28.13 -5.51 -43.84
N PHE A 307 -26.81 -5.62 -43.74
CA PHE A 307 -26.10 -6.58 -42.90
C PHE A 307 -24.97 -5.82 -42.22
N MET A 308 -25.07 -5.59 -40.91
CA MET A 308 -23.97 -5.07 -40.09
C MET A 308 -22.82 -6.08 -40.18
N ARG A 309 -21.70 -5.64 -40.77
CA ARG A 309 -20.45 -6.40 -40.88
C ARG A 309 -19.33 -5.54 -40.32
N VAL A 310 -18.39 -6.24 -39.68
CA VAL A 310 -17.07 -5.80 -39.22
C VAL A 310 -17.04 -5.14 -37.84
N LEU A 311 -16.64 -5.93 -36.85
CA LEU A 311 -15.82 -5.44 -35.74
C LEU A 311 -14.59 -6.34 -35.64
N LEU A 312 -13.49 -5.82 -36.17
CA LEU A 312 -12.15 -6.34 -35.94
C LEU A 312 -11.82 -6.16 -34.46
N PHE A 313 -11.54 -7.26 -33.75
CA PHE A 313 -11.38 -7.22 -32.31
C PHE A 313 -9.91 -7.22 -31.89
N LYS A 314 -9.51 -6.20 -31.13
CA LYS A 314 -8.37 -6.19 -30.21
C LYS A 314 -8.95 -6.45 -28.81
N ILE A 315 -9.07 -7.71 -28.41
CA ILE A 315 -9.76 -8.08 -27.17
C ILE A 315 -8.72 -8.41 -26.10
N ILE A 316 -8.88 -7.71 -24.98
CA ILE A 316 -8.24 -7.92 -23.68
C ILE A 316 -6.82 -7.40 -23.59
N SER A 317 -6.71 -6.24 -22.96
CA SER A 317 -5.56 -5.93 -22.13
C SER A 317 -5.97 -6.12 -20.68
N MET A 318 -5.38 -7.09 -20.00
CA MET A 318 -5.65 -7.29 -18.57
C MET A 318 -4.69 -6.43 -17.78
N TYR A 319 -5.22 -5.62 -16.87
CA TYR A 319 -4.47 -4.94 -15.83
C TYR A 319 -4.31 -5.91 -14.68
N VAL A 320 -3.08 -6.33 -14.45
CA VAL A 320 -2.69 -7.13 -13.29
C VAL A 320 -2.17 -6.17 -12.24
N VAL A 321 -2.88 -6.04 -11.11
CA VAL A 321 -2.42 -5.28 -9.94
C VAL A 321 -1.65 -6.23 -9.03
N GLN A 322 -0.36 -5.96 -8.82
CA GLN A 322 0.45 -6.64 -7.80
C GLN A 322 0.39 -5.83 -6.50
N GLU A 323 0.02 -6.47 -5.38
CA GLU A 323 0.11 -5.90 -4.02
C GLU A 323 1.56 -5.85 -3.48
#